data_AF-A0A1J3EL78-F1
#
_entry.id   AF-A0A1J3EL78-F1
#
_cell.length_a   1.000
_cell.length_b   1.000
_cell.length_c   1.000
_cell.angle_alpha   90.00
_cell.angle_beta   90.00
_cell.angle_gamma   90.00
#
_symmetry.space_group_name_H-M   'P 1'
#
loop_
_entity.id
_entity.type
_entity.pdbx_description
1 polymer ?
#
loop_
_entity_poly.entity_id
_entity_poly.type
_entity_poly.pdbx_seq_one_letter_code
_entity_poly.pdbx_strand_id
1 'polypeptide(L)'
;DVYARSANVFLSYAIVGTNGAVIVDADHYPKTETTNWRNTGKRIFLSVGGPSNQWANAFASESNRQTFISTLVSAVRTYSLDGVDLDI
;
A
#
# COMPACT_ATOMS: atom_id res chain seq x y z
N ASP A 1 17.00 5.40 2.53
CA ASP A 1 17.17 4.19 3.38
C ASP A 1 16.36 4.34 4.67
N VAL A 2 16.02 3.24 5.34
CA VAL A 2 15.30 3.22 6.62
C VAL A 2 16.26 3.01 7.78
N TYR A 3 15.86 3.44 8.98
CA TYR A 3 16.70 3.27 10.17
C TYR A 3 17.02 1.78 10.45
N ALA A 4 18.29 1.50 10.78
CA ALA A 4 18.82 0.14 10.88
C ALA A 4 18.03 -0.73 11.88
N ARG A 5 17.56 -0.16 12.99
CA ARG A 5 16.80 -0.86 14.03
C ARG A 5 15.30 -0.96 13.77
N SER A 6 14.79 -0.40 12.66
CA SER A 6 13.37 -0.55 12.32
C SER A 6 13.05 -2.01 11.98
N ALA A 7 11.98 -2.53 12.58
CA ALA A 7 11.43 -3.85 12.25
C ALA A 7 10.42 -3.80 11.10
N ASN A 8 9.78 -2.63 10.90
CA ASN A 8 8.71 -2.42 9.94
C ASN A 8 9.08 -1.26 9.01
N VAL A 9 8.69 -1.39 7.75
CA VAL A 9 8.80 -0.34 6.73
C VAL A 9 7.42 -0.12 6.11
N PHE A 10 7.01 1.14 5.97
CA PHE A 10 5.73 1.52 5.38
C PHE A 10 6.00 2.23 4.05
N LEU A 11 5.53 1.63 2.96
CA LEU A 11 5.61 2.23 1.62
C LEU A 11 4.46 3.21 1.48
N SER A 12 4.77 4.50 1.53
CA SER A 12 3.80 5.60 1.53
C SER A 12 3.90 6.37 0.21
N TYR A 13 2.83 6.59 -0.56
CA TYR A 13 1.47 6.12 -0.36
C TYR A 13 0.92 5.48 -1.64
N ALA A 14 0.06 4.47 -1.48
CA ALA A 14 -0.95 4.16 -2.49
C ALA A 14 -2.17 5.07 -2.31
N ILE A 15 -2.86 5.36 -3.41
CA ILE A 15 -4.02 6.26 -3.41
C ILE A 15 -5.32 5.51 -3.73
N VAL A 16 -6.45 6.09 -3.34
CA VAL A 16 -7.80 5.61 -3.64
C VAL A 16 -8.31 6.35 -4.87
N GLY A 17 -8.55 5.61 -5.95
CA GLY A 17 -9.14 6.12 -7.19
C GLY A 17 -10.64 6.41 -7.07
N THR A 18 -11.22 6.98 -8.12
CA THR A 18 -12.64 7.40 -8.17
C THR A 18 -13.64 6.25 -8.02
N ASN A 19 -13.26 5.04 -8.41
CA ASN A 19 -14.05 3.81 -8.24
C ASN A 19 -13.71 3.04 -6.94
N GLY A 20 -12.93 3.62 -6.04
CA GLY A 20 -12.46 2.98 -4.82
C GLY A 20 -11.24 2.08 -4.99
N ALA A 21 -10.66 1.95 -6.19
CA ALA A 21 -9.46 1.14 -6.39
C ALA A 21 -8.25 1.68 -5.64
N VAL A 22 -7.47 0.79 -5.03
CA VAL A 22 -6.13 1.09 -4.52
C VAL A 22 -5.15 1.10 -5.69
N ILE A 23 -4.51 2.24 -5.91
CA ILE A 23 -3.57 2.48 -7.00
C ILE A 23 -2.18 2.59 -6.41
N VAL A 24 -1.31 1.66 -6.80
CA VAL A 24 0.14 1.69 -6.51
C VAL A 24 0.86 2.20 -7.75
N ASP A 25 1.76 3.16 -7.58
CA ASP A 25 2.68 3.57 -8.65
C ASP A 25 3.70 2.46 -8.91
N ALA A 26 3.41 1.63 -9.92
CA ALA A 26 4.23 0.48 -10.27
C ALA A 26 5.58 0.87 -10.89
N ASP A 27 5.64 2.03 -11.55
CA ASP A 27 6.84 2.52 -12.24
C ASP A 27 7.89 2.99 -11.23
N HIS A 28 7.45 3.56 -10.11
CA HIS A 28 8.32 4.04 -9.03
C HIS A 28 8.36 3.13 -7.80
N TYR A 29 7.87 1.89 -7.90
CA TYR A 29 7.93 0.95 -6.78
C TYR A 29 9.41 0.60 -6.43
N PRO A 30 9.86 0.74 -5.16
CA PRO A 30 11.26 0.57 -4.77
C PRO A 30 11.67 -0.91 -4.65
N LYS A 31 11.82 -1.59 -5.80
CA LYS A 31 12.10 -3.04 -5.88
C LYS A 31 13.39 -3.43 -5.17
N THR A 32 14.47 -2.69 -5.42
CA THR A 32 15.80 -2.99 -4.85
C THR A 32 15.80 -2.87 -3.33
N GLU A 33 15.25 -1.77 -2.82
CA GLU A 33 15.17 -1.48 -1.39
C GLU A 33 14.29 -2.49 -0.67
N THR A 34 13.12 -2.82 -1.24
CA THR A 34 12.21 -3.79 -0.62
C THR A 34 12.82 -5.20 -0.57
N THR A 35 13.63 -5.59 -1.56
CA THR A 35 14.43 -6.83 -1.48
C THR A 35 15.48 -6.74 -0.37
N ASN A 36 16.23 -5.64 -0.29
CA ASN A 36 17.26 -5.46 0.73
C ASN A 36 16.68 -5.48 2.14
N TRP A 37 15.57 -4.79 2.39
CA TRP A 37 14.92 -4.75 3.69
C TRP A 37 14.41 -6.13 4.11
N ARG A 38 13.81 -6.91 3.20
CA ARG A 38 13.42 -8.31 3.47
C ARG A 38 14.62 -9.18 3.82
N ASN A 39 15.73 -9.04 3.10
CA ASN A 39 16.97 -9.78 3.37
C ASN A 39 17.54 -9.47 4.77
N THR A 40 17.24 -8.28 5.32
CA THR A 40 17.58 -7.91 6.70
C THR A 40 16.51 -8.26 7.74
N GLY A 41 15.47 -9.01 7.36
CA GLY A 41 14.39 -9.46 8.24
C GLY A 41 13.33 -8.39 8.56
N LYS A 42 13.27 -7.29 7.80
CA LYS A 42 12.25 -6.24 7.99
C LYS A 42 10.96 -6.64 7.30
N ARG A 43 9.84 -6.30 7.94
CA ARG A 43 8.48 -6.43 7.38
C ARG A 43 8.12 -5.18 6.59
N ILE A 44 7.40 -5.34 5.49
CA ILE A 44 7.07 -4.26 4.56
C ILE A 44 5.56 -4.18 4.39
N PHE A 45 4.99 -3.00 4.61
CA PHE A 45 3.55 -2.72 4.56
C PHE A 45 3.26 -1.69 3.48
N LEU A 46 2.12 -1.80 2.80
CA LEU A 46 1.59 -0.72 1.97
C LEU A 46 0.82 0.26 2.84
N SER A 47 1.20 1.53 2.87
CA SER A 47 0.34 2.57 3.43
C SER A 47 -0.54 3.13 2.31
N VAL A 48 -1.86 3.02 2.47
CA VAL A 48 -2.85 3.67 1.60
C VAL A 48 -3.28 4.95 2.29
N GLY A 49 -3.19 6.10 1.63
CA GLY A 49 -3.50 7.36 2.29
C GLY A 49 -2.75 8.58 1.76
N GLY A 50 -2.46 9.50 2.69
CA GLY A 50 -1.78 10.75 2.44
C GLY A 50 -2.72 11.96 2.26
N PRO A 51 -2.16 13.19 2.25
CA PRO A 51 -2.92 14.44 2.44
C PRO A 51 -4.01 14.74 1.40
N SER A 52 -3.99 14.07 0.25
CA SER A 52 -4.91 14.32 -0.87
C SER A 52 -5.71 13.06 -1.26
N ASN A 53 -5.75 12.05 -0.39
CA ASN A 53 -6.41 10.79 -0.70
C ASN A 53 -7.93 10.91 -0.66
N GLN A 54 -8.62 10.27 -1.62
CA GLN A 54 -10.07 10.38 -1.77
C GLN A 54 -10.82 9.22 -1.10
N TRP A 55 -10.71 9.11 0.22
CA TRP A 55 -11.30 8.01 1.00
C TRP A 55 -12.81 7.83 0.82
N ALA A 56 -13.54 8.94 0.59
CA ALA A 56 -14.98 8.88 0.30
C ALA A 56 -15.31 7.93 -0.85
N ASN A 57 -14.43 7.82 -1.86
CA ASN A 57 -14.64 6.92 -2.99
C ASN A 57 -14.57 5.44 -2.58
N ALA A 58 -13.72 5.05 -1.63
CA ALA A 58 -13.65 3.67 -1.16
C ALA A 58 -14.95 3.23 -0.47
N PHE A 59 -15.69 4.17 0.12
CA PHE A 59 -16.90 3.90 0.90
C PHE A 59 -18.21 4.19 0.15
N ALA A 60 -18.15 4.88 -0.99
CA ALA A 60 -19.29 5.48 -1.69
C ALA A 60 -20.41 4.49 -2.07
N SER A 61 -20.07 3.23 -2.35
CA SER A 61 -21.04 2.20 -2.74
C SER A 61 -20.55 0.81 -2.34
N GLU A 62 -21.42 -0.20 -2.39
CA GLU A 62 -21.00 -1.59 -2.21
C GLU A 62 -19.99 -2.02 -3.26
N SER A 63 -20.20 -1.65 -4.52
CA SER A 63 -19.25 -1.93 -5.60
C SER A 63 -17.89 -1.32 -5.31
N ASN A 64 -17.83 -0.05 -4.88
CA ASN A 64 -16.56 0.62 -4.59
C ASN A 64 -15.83 -0.04 -3.41
N ARG A 65 -16.56 -0.49 -2.37
CA ARG A 65 -15.95 -1.23 -1.26
C ARG A 65 -15.34 -2.55 -1.73
N GLN A 66 -16.02 -3.28 -2.61
CA GLN A 66 -15.48 -4.52 -3.19
C GLN A 66 -14.26 -4.25 -4.07
N THR A 67 -14.28 -3.19 -4.87
CA THR A 67 -13.13 -2.75 -5.66
C THR A 67 -11.94 -2.38 -4.77
N PHE A 68 -12.16 -1.63 -3.69
CA PHE A 68 -11.14 -1.29 -2.71
C PHE A 68 -10.48 -2.53 -2.11
N ILE A 69 -11.29 -3.46 -1.58
CA ILE A 69 -10.80 -4.70 -0.96
C ILE A 69 -10.02 -5.55 -1.97
N SER A 70 -10.58 -5.78 -3.16
CA SER A 70 -9.96 -6.65 -4.16
C SER A 70 -8.64 -6.10 -4.70
N THR A 71 -8.55 -4.78 -4.93
CA THR A 71 -7.33 -4.13 -5.41
C THR A 71 -6.27 -4.02 -4.32
N LEU A 72 -6.65 -3.76 -3.07
CA LEU A 72 -5.75 -3.78 -1.91
C LEU A 72 -5.12 -5.17 -1.72
N VAL A 73 -5.95 -6.23 -1.74
CA VAL A 73 -5.48 -7.62 -1.63
C VAL A 73 -4.56 -7.98 -2.80
N SER A 74 -4.90 -7.52 -4.01
CA SER A 74 -4.05 -7.73 -5.19
C SER A 74 -2.69 -7.05 -5.03
N ALA A 75 -2.64 -5.81 -4.54
CA ALA A 75 -1.40 -5.10 -4.29
C ALA A 75 -0.51 -5.83 -3.26
N VAL A 76 -1.09 -6.27 -2.14
CA VAL A 76 -0.36 -7.04 -1.11
C VAL A 76 0.28 -8.30 -1.71
N ARG A 77 -0.47 -9.04 -2.54
CA ARG A 77 0.02 -10.27 -3.19
C ARG A 77 1.08 -9.97 -4.25
N THR A 78 0.82 -9.02 -5.15
CA THR A 78 1.72 -8.65 -6.26
C THR A 78 3.09 -8.23 -5.73
N TYR A 79 3.12 -7.47 -4.64
CA TYR A 79 4.35 -6.94 -4.07
C TYR A 79 4.91 -7.77 -2.91
N SER A 80 4.28 -8.90 -2.57
CA SER A 80 4.67 -9.78 -1.44
C SER A 80 4.85 -9.00 -0.13
N LEU A 81 3.84 -8.19 0.21
CA LEU A 81 3.85 -7.34 1.40
C LEU A 81 3.33 -8.10 2.62
N ASP A 82 3.80 -7.71 3.80
CA ASP A 82 3.43 -8.30 5.08
C ASP A 82 2.11 -7.75 5.64
N GLY A 83 1.57 -6.70 5.01
CA GLY A 83 0.27 -6.16 5.36
C GLY A 83 0.03 -4.77 4.79
N VAL A 84 -0.94 -4.10 5.40
CA VAL A 84 -1.43 -2.79 5.00
C VAL A 84 -1.55 -1.88 6.20
N ASP A 85 -1.37 -0.60 5.95
CA ASP A 85 -1.63 0.52 6.85
C ASP A 85 -2.65 1.44 6.15
N LEU A 86 -3.69 1.85 6.87
CA LEU A 86 -4.73 2.72 6.34
C LEU A 86 -4.60 4.08 7.03
N ASP A 87 -3.96 5.02 6.33
CA ASP A 87 -3.73 6.39 6.79
C ASP A 87 -4.90 7.27 6.30
N ILE A 88 -6.01 7.20 7.06
CA ILE A 88 -7.33 7.76 6.72
C ILE A 88 -7.45 9.24 7.08
#